data_AF-A0A957SKU5-F1
#
_entry.id   AF-A0A957SKU5-F1
#
_cell.length_a   1.000
_cell.length_b   1.000
_cell.length_c   1.000
_cell.angle_alpha   90.00
_cell.angle_beta   90.00
_cell.angle_gamma   90.00
#
_symmetry.space_group_name_H-M   'P 1'
#
loop_
_entity.id
_entity.type
_entity.pdbx_description
1 polymer ?
#
loop_
_entity_poly.entity_id
_entity_poly.type
_entity_poly.pdbx_seq_one_letter_code
_entity_poly.pdbx_strand_id
1 'polypeptide(L)'
;EVMPGFVEGYAAHVLADRLWLDGLFLPFRERVSQLAQREVAQLYYREVDQVDIFLYRRMAWRPQIWQSLAAATAVGAEDLLSAQEIEAWRQRTLHWYDDPQNDPHIEPAHITYEAVVDFAVQAAQTIHARLAAWQQAPS
;
A
#
# COMPACT_ATOMS: atom_id res chain seq x y z
N GLU A 1 2.19 -20.59 -15.31
CA GLU A 1 3.55 -20.05 -15.10
C GLU A 1 3.39 -18.72 -14.39
N VAL A 2 4.06 -18.50 -13.25
CA VAL A 2 3.92 -17.23 -12.51
C VAL A 2 4.63 -16.14 -13.32
N MET A 3 3.94 -15.05 -13.62
CA MET A 3 4.48 -13.98 -14.47
C MET A 3 5.81 -13.46 -13.88
N PRO A 4 6.86 -13.30 -14.70
CA PRO A 4 8.08 -12.61 -14.28
C PRO A 4 7.73 -11.24 -13.68
N GLY A 5 8.15 -11.01 -12.43
CA GLY A 5 7.82 -9.81 -11.65
C GLY A 5 6.67 -9.96 -10.65
N PHE A 6 5.78 -10.95 -10.78
CA PHE A 6 4.73 -11.18 -9.77
C PHE A 6 5.31 -11.64 -8.44
N VAL A 7 6.26 -12.58 -8.46
CA VAL A 7 6.94 -13.07 -7.24
C VAL A 7 7.69 -11.94 -6.54
N GLU A 8 8.43 -11.14 -7.30
CA GLU A 8 9.20 -10.01 -6.76
C GLU A 8 8.28 -8.91 -6.22
N GLY A 9 7.21 -8.58 -6.94
CA GLY A 9 6.19 -7.63 -6.49
C GLY A 9 5.49 -8.09 -5.21
N TYR A 10 5.13 -9.37 -5.13
CA TYR A 10 4.51 -9.94 -3.93
C TYR A 10 5.49 -9.99 -2.75
N ALA A 11 6.75 -10.36 -2.98
CA ALA A 11 7.80 -10.30 -1.96
C ALA A 11 8.02 -8.87 -1.47
N ALA A 12 8.06 -7.89 -2.38
CA ALA A 12 8.15 -6.48 -2.03
C ALA A 12 6.96 -6.04 -1.17
N HIS A 13 5.73 -6.46 -1.50
CA HIS A 13 4.53 -6.17 -0.71
C HIS A 13 4.63 -6.74 0.71
N VAL A 14 4.97 -8.03 0.86
CA VAL A 14 5.11 -8.65 2.20
C VAL A 14 6.19 -7.96 3.03
N LEU A 15 7.31 -7.59 2.41
CA LEU A 15 8.36 -6.83 3.09
C LEU A 15 7.89 -5.42 3.48
N ALA A 16 7.16 -4.74 2.61
CA ALA A 16 6.59 -3.43 2.90
C ALA A 16 5.63 -3.50 4.10
N ASP A 17 4.76 -4.50 4.18
CA ASP A 17 3.85 -4.70 5.31
C ASP A 17 4.61 -4.93 6.62
N ARG A 18 5.67 -5.75 6.57
CA ARG A 18 6.53 -6.00 7.73
C ARG A 18 7.21 -4.72 8.21
N LEU A 19 7.72 -3.92 7.29
CA LEU A 19 8.37 -2.64 7.58
C LEU A 19 7.36 -1.60 8.08
N TRP A 20 6.15 -1.57 7.51
CA TRP A 20 5.06 -0.69 7.94
C TRP A 20 4.66 -0.99 9.37
N LEU A 21 4.56 -2.28 9.70
CA LEU A 21 4.27 -2.75 11.05
C LEU A 21 5.26 -2.15 12.06
N ASP A 22 6.57 -2.29 11.80
CA ASP A 22 7.62 -1.79 12.69
C ASP A 22 7.72 -0.26 12.71
N GLY A 23 7.68 0.37 11.53
CA GLY A 23 8.02 1.78 11.37
C GLY A 23 6.87 2.74 11.62
N LEU A 24 5.62 2.31 11.39
CA LEU A 24 4.45 3.18 11.47
C LEU A 24 3.38 2.65 12.42
N PHE A 25 2.94 1.41 12.24
CA PHE A 25 1.79 0.89 13.02
C PHE A 25 2.10 0.69 14.50
N LEU A 26 3.22 0.06 14.86
CA LEU A 26 3.57 -0.15 16.27
C LEU A 26 3.79 1.18 17.00
N PRO A 27 4.57 2.16 16.48
CA PRO A 27 4.69 3.49 17.08
C PRO A 27 3.34 4.23 17.18
N PHE A 28 2.49 4.12 16.15
CA PHE A 28 1.13 4.66 16.20
C PHE A 28 0.35 4.06 17.39
N ARG A 29 0.33 2.73 17.50
CA ARG A 29 -0.42 2.00 18.53
C ARG A 29 0.05 2.35 19.94
N GLU A 30 1.35 2.58 20.13
CA GLU A 30 1.90 3.04 21.40
C GLU A 30 1.40 4.44 21.77
N ARG A 31 1.38 5.37 20.81
CA ARG A 31 0.90 6.76 21.00
C ARG A 31 -0.59 6.84 21.35
N VAL A 32 -1.39 5.86 20.94
CA VAL A 32 -2.84 5.82 21.19
C VAL A 32 -3.26 4.70 22.15
N SER A 33 -2.32 4.21 22.96
CA SER A 33 -2.50 3.05 23.83
C SER A 33 -3.62 3.19 24.89
N GLN A 34 -4.05 4.42 25.18
CA GLN A 34 -5.19 4.72 26.05
C GLN A 34 -6.56 4.44 25.43
N LEU A 35 -6.65 4.30 24.10
CA LEU A 35 -7.92 4.09 23.40
C LEU A 35 -8.35 2.62 23.45
N ALA A 36 -9.65 2.36 23.37
CA ALA A 36 -10.14 1.00 23.18
C ALA A 36 -9.75 0.47 21.79
N GLN A 37 -9.57 -0.84 21.66
CA GLN A 37 -9.11 -1.48 20.41
C GLN A 37 -9.93 -1.08 19.17
N ARG A 38 -11.26 -0.95 19.32
CA ARG A 38 -12.14 -0.52 18.22
C ARG A 38 -11.85 0.92 17.78
N GLU A 39 -11.57 1.80 18.73
CA GLU A 39 -11.25 3.21 18.46
C GLU A 39 -9.88 3.34 17.81
N VAL A 40 -8.91 2.52 18.22
CA VAL A 40 -7.59 2.43 17.57
C VAL A 40 -7.75 2.05 16.10
N ALA A 41 -8.53 1.02 15.80
CA ALA A 41 -8.76 0.58 14.42
C ALA A 41 -9.46 1.66 13.58
N GLN A 42 -10.49 2.31 14.13
CA GLN A 42 -11.20 3.39 13.44
C GLN A 42 -10.29 4.59 13.15
N LEU A 43 -9.49 5.00 14.12
CA LEU A 43 -8.54 6.10 13.95
C LEU A 43 -7.46 5.74 12.93
N TYR A 44 -6.91 4.52 12.99
CA TYR A 44 -5.92 4.02 12.06
C TYR A 44 -6.40 4.12 10.61
N TYR A 45 -7.55 3.51 10.30
CA TYR A 45 -8.08 3.53 8.93
C TYR A 45 -8.41 4.95 8.47
N ARG A 46 -8.99 5.77 9.36
CA ARG A 46 -9.30 7.16 9.02
C ARG A 46 -8.06 7.99 8.68
N GLU A 47 -6.96 7.83 9.42
CA GLU A 47 -5.72 8.54 9.10
C GLU A 47 -5.03 7.99 7.85
N VAL A 48 -4.98 6.67 7.69
CA VAL A 48 -4.40 6.03 6.49
C VAL A 48 -5.17 6.41 5.23
N ASP A 49 -6.49 6.32 5.24
CA ASP A 49 -7.34 6.70 4.10
C ASP A 49 -7.11 8.18 3.71
N GLN A 50 -6.95 9.06 4.71
CA GLN A 50 -6.65 10.46 4.45
C GLN A 50 -5.27 10.65 3.80
N VAL A 51 -4.26 9.93 4.28
CA VAL A 51 -2.93 9.97 3.68
C VAL A 51 -2.94 9.41 2.26
N ASP A 52 -3.68 8.32 2.00
CA ASP A 52 -3.83 7.76 0.65
C ASP A 52 -4.46 8.77 -0.31
N ILE A 53 -5.47 9.53 0.14
CA ILE A 53 -6.04 10.65 -0.62
C ILE A 53 -5.01 11.75 -0.87
N PHE A 54 -4.17 12.09 0.12
CA PHE A 54 -3.11 13.07 -0.07
C PHE A 54 -2.06 12.59 -1.07
N LEU A 55 -1.62 11.34 -0.99
CA LEU A 55 -0.69 10.72 -1.95
C LEU A 55 -1.30 10.75 -3.37
N TYR A 56 -2.54 10.30 -3.51
CA TYR A 56 -3.25 10.33 -4.79
C TYR A 56 -3.31 11.74 -5.38
N ARG A 57 -3.60 12.77 -4.58
CA ARG A 57 -3.71 14.15 -5.08
C ARG A 57 -2.37 14.80 -5.37
N ARG A 58 -1.31 14.50 -4.61
CA ARG A 58 -0.03 15.23 -4.62
C ARG A 58 1.05 14.58 -5.47
N MET A 59 0.99 13.27 -5.74
CA MET A 59 2.06 12.56 -6.45
C MET A 59 2.06 12.86 -7.95
N ALA A 60 3.14 13.50 -8.42
CA ALA A 60 3.30 13.88 -9.82
C ALA A 60 3.32 12.68 -10.79
N TRP A 61 3.78 11.51 -10.32
CA TRP A 61 3.83 10.28 -11.11
C TRP A 61 2.47 9.54 -11.16
N ARG A 62 1.46 9.96 -10.38
CA ARG A 62 0.15 9.28 -10.32
C ARG A 62 -0.46 9.02 -11.71
N PRO A 63 -0.54 10.01 -12.63
CA PRO A 63 -1.18 9.76 -13.93
C PRO A 63 -0.59 8.59 -14.71
N GLN A 64 0.74 8.40 -14.63
CA GLN A 64 1.45 7.33 -15.32
C GLN A 64 1.15 5.95 -14.71
N ILE A 65 1.08 5.88 -13.37
CA ILE A 65 0.72 4.64 -12.66
C ILE A 65 -0.75 4.27 -12.91
N TRP A 66 -1.66 5.25 -12.88
CA TRP A 66 -3.07 5.00 -13.19
C TRP A 66 -3.27 4.55 -14.63
N GLN A 67 -2.58 5.14 -15.59
CA GLN A 67 -2.62 4.69 -16.98
C GLN A 67 -2.11 3.24 -17.12
N SER A 68 -1.02 2.91 -16.44
CA SER A 68 -0.48 1.54 -16.43
C SER A 68 -1.47 0.55 -15.81
N LEU A 69 -2.09 0.89 -14.68
CA LEU A 69 -3.12 0.07 -14.03
C LEU A 69 -4.37 -0.07 -14.90
N ALA A 70 -4.78 0.99 -15.59
CA ALA A 70 -5.91 0.98 -16.51
C ALA A 70 -5.69 0.07 -17.72
N ALA A 71 -4.46 -0.01 -18.21
CA ALA A 71 -4.06 -0.84 -19.35
C ALA A 71 -3.68 -2.28 -18.98
N ALA A 72 -3.50 -2.59 -17.70
CA ALA A 72 -3.10 -3.93 -17.24
C ALA A 72 -4.20 -4.96 -17.51
N THR A 73 -3.82 -6.10 -18.07
CA THR A 73 -4.71 -7.25 -18.26
C THR A 73 -4.81 -8.06 -16.97
N ALA A 74 -6.03 -8.34 -16.51
CA ALA A 74 -6.26 -9.23 -15.38
C ALA A 74 -5.88 -10.67 -15.74
N VAL A 75 -4.95 -11.25 -14.98
CA VAL A 75 -4.49 -12.64 -15.14
C VAL A 75 -4.84 -13.40 -13.86
N GLY A 76 -5.70 -14.41 -13.98
CA GLY A 76 -6.09 -15.25 -12.86
C GLY A 76 -4.91 -16.07 -12.31
N ALA A 77 -4.94 -16.30 -11.00
CA ALA A 77 -4.19 -17.35 -10.35
C ALA A 77 -5.19 -18.46 -10.01
N GLU A 78 -5.34 -19.44 -10.91
CA GLU A 78 -6.51 -20.36 -10.99
C GLU A 78 -6.87 -21.10 -9.69
N ASP A 79 -5.94 -21.22 -8.74
CA ASP A 79 -6.17 -21.84 -7.43
C ASP A 79 -6.50 -20.86 -6.28
N LEU A 80 -6.41 -19.55 -6.51
CA LEU A 80 -6.55 -18.51 -5.48
C LEU A 80 -7.54 -17.40 -5.86
N LEU A 81 -7.41 -16.86 -7.08
CA LEU A 81 -8.20 -15.73 -7.57
C LEU A 81 -8.43 -15.85 -9.07
N SER A 82 -9.69 -15.76 -9.48
CA SER A 82 -10.06 -15.70 -10.89
C SER A 82 -9.62 -14.39 -11.53
N ALA A 83 -9.44 -14.40 -12.85
CA ALA A 83 -9.20 -13.18 -13.62
C ALA A 83 -10.34 -12.15 -13.44
N GLN A 84 -11.58 -12.62 -13.23
CA GLN A 84 -12.73 -11.75 -12.99
C GLN A 84 -12.66 -11.03 -11.64
N GLU A 85 -12.22 -11.70 -10.57
CA GLU A 85 -12.02 -11.07 -9.26
C GLU A 85 -10.91 -10.03 -9.30
N ILE A 86 -9.82 -10.33 -10.01
CA ILE A 86 -8.71 -9.39 -10.20
C ILE A 86 -9.16 -8.17 -11.01
N GLU A 87 -9.94 -8.38 -12.07
CA GLU A 87 -10.52 -7.28 -12.86
C GLU A 87 -11.47 -6.43 -12.01
N ALA A 88 -12.35 -7.05 -11.23
CA ALA A 88 -13.25 -6.33 -10.34
C ALA A 88 -12.49 -5.50 -9.30
N TRP A 89 -11.41 -6.04 -8.73
CA TRP A 89 -10.55 -5.31 -7.81
C TRP A 89 -9.83 -4.13 -8.48
N ARG A 90 -9.34 -4.33 -9.70
CA ARG A 90 -8.71 -3.26 -10.51
C ARG A 90 -9.68 -2.13 -10.79
N GLN A 91 -10.90 -2.45 -11.21
CA GLN A 91 -11.96 -1.45 -11.43
C GLN A 91 -12.34 -0.71 -10.15
N ARG A 92 -12.49 -1.44 -9.03
CA ARG A 92 -12.73 -0.83 -7.72
C ARG A 92 -11.61 0.16 -7.36
N THR A 93 -10.34 -0.24 -7.53
CA THR A 93 -9.17 0.58 -7.19
C THR A 93 -9.12 1.86 -8.03
N LEU A 94 -9.35 1.76 -9.34
CA LEU A 94 -9.33 2.91 -10.25
C LEU A 94 -10.35 3.97 -9.87
N HIS A 95 -11.52 3.58 -9.36
CA HIS A 95 -12.62 4.48 -9.03
C HIS A 95 -12.75 4.80 -7.54
N TRP A 96 -11.95 4.17 -6.67
CA TRP A 96 -12.04 4.40 -5.21
C TRP A 96 -11.85 5.89 -4.86
N TYR A 97 -10.90 6.55 -5.53
CA TYR A 97 -10.57 7.96 -5.28
C TYR A 97 -11.56 8.96 -5.90
N ASP A 98 -12.51 8.48 -6.73
CA ASP A 98 -13.53 9.32 -7.36
C ASP A 98 -14.74 9.55 -6.44
N ASP A 99 -14.93 8.70 -5.43
CA ASP A 99 -16.01 8.82 -4.46
C ASP A 99 -15.59 9.76 -3.30
N PRO A 100 -16.25 10.92 -3.14
CA PRO A 100 -15.96 11.84 -2.04
C PRO A 100 -16.18 11.23 -0.65
N GLN A 101 -16.99 10.17 -0.51
CA GLN A 101 -17.22 9.51 0.77
C GLN A 101 -15.98 8.78 1.30
N ASN A 102 -15.00 8.49 0.43
CA ASN A 102 -13.74 7.89 0.80
C ASN A 102 -12.70 8.91 1.31
N ASP A 103 -12.99 10.22 1.25
CA ASP A 103 -12.13 11.27 1.80
C ASP A 103 -12.56 11.61 3.25
N PRO A 104 -11.76 11.28 4.28
CA PRO A 104 -12.13 11.54 5.66
C PRO A 104 -12.17 13.03 6.04
N HIS A 105 -11.59 13.90 5.20
CA HIS A 105 -11.46 15.34 5.40
C HIS A 105 -10.86 15.75 6.76
N ILE A 106 -9.78 15.09 7.17
CA ILE A 106 -9.01 15.39 8.37
C ILE A 106 -7.56 15.77 8.06
N GLU A 107 -6.89 16.33 9.06
CA GLU A 107 -5.42 16.35 9.11
C GLU A 107 -4.97 15.19 10.00
N PRO A 108 -4.20 14.20 9.49
CA PRO A 108 -3.72 13.08 10.30
C PRO A 108 -2.76 13.57 11.40
N ALA A 109 -2.97 13.11 12.63
CA ALA A 109 -2.15 13.51 13.78
C ALA A 109 -1.04 12.50 14.10
N HIS A 110 -1.22 11.22 13.75
CA HIS A 110 -0.29 10.15 14.16
C HIS A 110 0.38 9.43 12.99
N ILE A 111 -0.32 9.22 11.88
CA ILE A 111 0.20 8.67 10.62
C ILE A 111 0.11 9.79 9.59
N THR A 112 1.14 10.65 9.55
CA THR A 112 1.14 11.85 8.69
C THR A 112 1.59 11.54 7.26
N TYR A 113 1.26 12.44 6.34
CA TYR A 113 1.72 12.37 4.96
C TYR A 113 3.25 12.29 4.86
N GLU A 114 3.95 13.15 5.59
CA GLU A 114 5.42 13.22 5.59
C GLU A 114 6.02 11.91 6.09
N ALA A 115 5.48 11.37 7.19
CA ALA A 115 5.94 10.10 7.74
C ALA A 115 5.76 8.93 6.75
N VAL A 116 4.65 8.91 6.00
CA VAL A 116 4.39 7.87 5.00
C VAL A 116 5.27 8.04 3.76
N VAL A 117 5.54 9.27 3.31
CA VAL A 117 6.46 9.53 2.20
C VAL A 117 7.90 9.12 2.58
N ASP A 118 8.36 9.51 3.76
CA ASP A 118 9.68 9.13 4.27
C ASP A 118 9.80 7.61 4.42
N PHE A 119 8.74 6.97 4.95
CA PHE A 119 8.64 5.51 5.02
C PHE A 119 8.75 4.89 3.63
N ALA A 120 8.00 5.36 2.64
CA ALA A 120 7.98 4.78 1.30
C ALA A 120 9.38 4.78 0.65
N VAL A 121 10.14 5.88 0.83
CA VAL A 121 11.53 5.98 0.35
C VAL A 121 12.43 4.97 1.05
N GLN A 122 12.38 4.90 2.38
CA GLN A 122 13.22 3.99 3.17
C GLN A 122 12.87 2.51 2.91
N ALA A 123 11.58 2.20 2.81
CA ALA A 123 11.08 0.88 2.51
C ALA A 123 11.51 0.44 1.11
N ALA A 124 11.36 1.29 0.09
CA ALA A 124 11.81 0.99 -1.27
C ALA A 124 13.32 0.68 -1.33
N GLN A 125 14.15 1.51 -0.67
CA GLN A 125 15.60 1.28 -0.59
C GLN A 125 15.93 -0.06 0.09
N THR A 126 15.28 -0.34 1.22
CA THR A 126 15.49 -1.57 1.98
C THR A 126 15.06 -2.80 1.17
N ILE A 127 13.88 -2.77 0.58
CA ILE A 127 13.32 -3.87 -0.22
C ILE A 127 14.21 -4.14 -1.42
N HIS A 128 14.62 -3.10 -2.16
CA HIS A 128 15.51 -3.23 -3.29
C HIS A 128 16.84 -3.92 -2.90
N ALA A 129 17.45 -3.49 -1.79
CA ALA A 129 18.67 -4.11 -1.29
C ALA A 129 18.48 -5.59 -0.91
N ARG A 130 17.33 -5.94 -0.31
CA ARG A 130 17.00 -7.32 0.08
C ARG A 130 16.75 -8.22 -1.12
N LEU A 131 16.01 -7.75 -2.13
CA LEU A 131 15.76 -8.50 -3.35
C LEU A 131 17.05 -8.72 -4.15
N ALA A 132 17.90 -7.69 -4.26
CA ALA A 132 19.19 -7.82 -4.93
C ALA A 132 20.11 -8.84 -4.24
N ALA A 133 20.16 -8.85 -2.90
CA ALA A 133 20.93 -9.83 -2.16
C ALA A 133 20.39 -11.26 -2.34
N TRP A 134 19.07 -11.42 -2.39
CA TRP A 134 18.44 -12.73 -2.63
C TRP A 134 18.76 -13.28 -4.02
N GLN A 135 18.74 -12.45 -5.06
CA GLN A 135 19.11 -12.84 -6.43
C GLN A 135 20.58 -13.29 -6.55
N GLN A 136 21.46 -12.84 -5.66
CA GLN A 136 22.88 -13.19 -5.63
C GLN A 136 23.22 -14.38 -4.72
N ALA A 137 22.24 -14.88 -3.94
CA ALA A 137 22.47 -15.99 -3.03
C ALA A 137 22.67 -17.29 -3.82
N PRO A 138 23.70 -18.10 -3.51
CA PRO A 138 23.88 -19.40 -4.15
C PRO A 138 22.71 -20.32 -3.82
N SER A 139 22.20 -21.00 -4.87
CA SER A 139 21.14 -22.02 -4.81
C SER A 139 21.54 -23.25 -4.03
#